data_AF-A0A060YYB7-F1
#
_entry.id   AF-A0A060YYB7-F1
#
_cell.length_a   1.000
_cell.length_b   1.000
_cell.length_c   1.000
_cell.angle_alpha   90.00
_cell.angle_beta   90.00
_cell.angle_gamma   90.00
#
_symmetry.space_group_name_H-M   'P 1'
#
loop_
_entity.id
_entity.type
_entity.pdbx_description
1 polymer ?
#
loop_
_entity_poly.entity_id
_entity_poly.type
_entity_poly.pdbx_seq_one_letter_code
_entity_poly.pdbx_strand_id
1 'polypeptide(L)'
;MLKLNSLPDWESHVFYIRVTSVVFLSFISLSFIPLSCWSFLWHRCFKISAIKSRSVACPFLIDPSSRATEWLRTHLKQHRLEVINQQDPNFITSLELAVRFGKTLIIQEMDGVEPVLYPLLRRDLITQGPRYVVQIGDKVIDYNEEFRLFLATRNPSPFIPPDAASVITEVNFTTTRAGLRGQLLALTIQQEKPELETQKTRLLQQEEDKKIQLATLEESLLEVHTHTHTHTYIHCSKK
;
A
#
# COMPACT_ATOMS: atom_id res chain seq x y z
N MET A 1 35.09 -31.80 -20.10
CA MET A 1 35.48 -30.46 -20.60
C MET A 1 34.48 -29.47 -20.02
N LEU A 2 34.87 -28.82 -18.92
CA LEU A 2 34.13 -27.73 -18.29
C LEU A 2 34.19 -26.50 -19.19
N LYS A 3 33.07 -25.80 -19.36
CA LYS A 3 33.08 -24.34 -19.49
C LYS A 3 31.99 -23.78 -18.57
N LEU A 4 32.46 -23.27 -17.46
CA LEU A 4 31.76 -22.35 -16.56
C LEU A 4 31.62 -20.97 -17.23
N ASN A 5 30.62 -20.23 -16.76
CA ASN A 5 30.47 -18.77 -16.76
C ASN A 5 29.70 -18.10 -17.90
N SER A 6 28.43 -17.80 -17.61
CA SER A 6 27.95 -16.42 -17.59
C SER A 6 26.72 -16.31 -16.68
N LEU A 7 26.97 -15.83 -15.46
CA LEU A 7 26.13 -15.07 -14.51
C LEU A 7 24.62 -15.42 -14.41
N PRO A 8 24.10 -15.79 -13.23
CA PRO A 8 22.66 -15.89 -13.03
C PRO A 8 22.03 -14.50 -13.08
N ASP A 9 21.09 -14.36 -14.01
CA ASP A 9 20.18 -13.22 -14.18
C ASP A 9 19.35 -13.02 -12.89
N TRP A 10 19.85 -12.15 -12.02
CA TRP A 10 19.24 -11.83 -10.71
C TRP A 10 18.11 -10.80 -10.82
N GLU A 11 17.77 -10.32 -12.02
CA GLU A 11 16.69 -9.35 -12.23
C GLU A 11 15.28 -9.98 -12.33
N SER A 12 15.17 -11.31 -12.46
CA SER A 12 13.88 -11.98 -12.71
C SER A 12 13.01 -12.32 -11.48
N HIS A 13 13.38 -11.88 -10.26
CA HIS A 13 12.85 -12.44 -9.00
C HIS A 13 12.08 -11.48 -8.07
N VAL A 14 11.48 -10.41 -8.61
CA VAL A 14 10.92 -9.32 -7.80
C VAL A 14 9.49 -8.99 -8.23
N PHE A 15 8.59 -8.89 -7.25
CA PHE A 15 7.27 -8.28 -7.44
C PHE A 15 7.44 -6.80 -7.76
N TYR A 16 6.88 -6.33 -8.86
CA TYR A 16 7.00 -4.93 -9.27
C TYR A 16 5.91 -4.08 -8.59
N ILE A 17 6.31 -3.18 -7.68
CA ILE A 17 5.47 -2.03 -7.30
C ILE A 17 5.82 -0.93 -8.29
N ARG A 18 4.96 -0.67 -9.27
CA ARG A 18 5.18 0.40 -10.24
C ARG A 18 4.72 1.72 -9.62
N VAL A 19 5.60 2.37 -8.85
CA VAL A 19 5.35 3.73 -8.34
C VAL A 19 5.64 4.72 -9.45
N THR A 20 4.61 5.19 -10.15
CA THR A 20 4.69 6.28 -11.13
C THR A 20 4.83 7.62 -10.41
N SER A 21 6.00 7.87 -9.84
CA SER A 21 6.69 9.18 -9.68
C SER A 21 7.69 9.10 -8.52
N VAL A 22 8.97 9.03 -8.90
CA VAL A 22 10.19 9.37 -8.15
C VAL A 22 10.21 9.05 -6.64
N VAL A 23 10.95 7.98 -6.32
CA VAL A 23 11.89 7.77 -5.18
C VAL A 23 11.76 6.35 -4.59
N PHE A 24 12.88 5.61 -4.67
CA PHE A 24 13.23 4.35 -4.00
C PHE A 24 12.60 3.02 -4.48
N LEU A 25 13.33 2.36 -5.39
CA LEU A 25 13.28 0.91 -5.62
C LEU A 25 13.64 0.16 -4.33
N SER A 26 12.63 -0.25 -3.59
CA SER A 26 12.78 -1.24 -2.53
C SER A 26 12.57 -2.63 -3.12
N PHE A 27 13.67 -3.34 -3.38
CA PHE A 27 13.66 -4.76 -3.74
C PHE A 27 13.16 -5.59 -2.55
N ILE A 28 11.85 -5.80 -2.46
CA ILE A 28 11.27 -6.79 -1.55
C ILE A 28 10.96 -8.02 -2.39
N SER A 29 11.67 -9.12 -2.15
CA SER A 29 11.27 -10.43 -2.67
C SER A 29 10.02 -10.86 -1.91
N LEU A 30 8.84 -10.54 -2.46
CA LEU A 30 7.50 -10.91 -1.95
C LEU A 30 7.22 -12.44 -2.05
N SER A 31 8.24 -13.26 -2.30
CA SER A 31 8.17 -14.72 -2.46
C SER A 31 7.75 -15.48 -1.19
N PHE A 32 7.73 -14.82 -0.03
CA PHE A 32 7.46 -15.40 1.27
C PHE A 32 6.82 -14.33 2.18
N ILE A 33 5.50 -14.20 2.15
CA ILE A 33 4.77 -13.38 3.13
C ILE A 33 3.91 -14.32 3.97
N PRO A 34 4.44 -14.84 5.10
CA PRO A 34 3.58 -15.33 6.17
C PRO A 34 2.68 -14.19 6.68
N LEU A 35 1.54 -14.50 7.31
CA LEU A 35 0.57 -13.51 7.84
C LEU A 35 1.20 -12.41 8.70
N SER A 36 2.34 -12.67 9.34
CA SER A 36 3.14 -11.69 10.09
C SER A 36 3.80 -10.61 9.21
N CYS A 37 4.10 -10.91 7.95
CA CYS A 37 4.75 -10.01 7.00
C CYS A 37 3.75 -9.09 6.26
N TRP A 38 2.44 -9.28 6.47
CA TRP A 38 1.42 -8.29 6.09
C TRP A 38 1.49 -7.00 6.91
N SER A 39 2.08 -7.05 8.12
CA SER A 39 2.53 -5.84 8.83
C SER A 39 3.56 -5.04 8.01
N PHE A 40 4.41 -5.71 7.24
CA PHE A 40 5.42 -5.09 6.38
C PHE A 40 4.80 -4.41 5.14
N LEU A 41 3.80 -5.03 4.51
CA LEU A 41 2.97 -4.42 3.46
C LEU A 41 2.15 -3.24 4.02
N TRP A 42 1.66 -3.36 5.25
CA TRP A 42 0.99 -2.28 5.96
C TRP A 42 1.90 -1.07 6.16
N HIS A 43 3.12 -1.29 6.67
CA HIS A 43 4.06 -0.23 7.01
C HIS A 43 4.69 0.47 5.80
N ARG A 44 4.87 -0.22 4.65
CA ARG A 44 5.50 0.37 3.46
C ARG A 44 4.54 0.72 2.33
N CYS A 45 3.57 -0.12 1.98
CA CYS A 45 2.62 0.19 0.90
C CYS A 45 1.41 0.98 1.40
N PHE A 46 0.89 0.63 2.58
CA PHE A 46 -0.37 1.20 3.09
C PHE A 46 -0.18 2.43 3.98
N LYS A 47 0.91 2.53 4.72
CA LYS A 47 1.24 3.73 5.52
C LYS A 47 1.51 4.94 4.61
N ILE A 48 1.98 4.70 3.39
CA ILE A 48 2.21 5.74 2.39
C ILE A 48 0.87 6.17 1.76
N SER A 49 -0.07 5.25 1.50
CA SER A 49 -1.36 5.61 0.88
C SER A 49 -2.45 6.13 1.84
N ALA A 50 -2.54 5.60 3.06
CA ALA A 50 -3.79 5.67 3.80
C ALA A 50 -3.83 6.63 4.99
N ILE A 51 -2.72 7.19 5.51
CA ILE A 51 -2.78 7.73 6.90
C ILE A 51 -2.41 9.21 7.11
N LYS A 52 -1.64 9.93 6.27
CA LYS A 52 -1.44 11.37 6.56
C LYS A 52 -0.85 12.28 5.48
N SER A 53 -0.53 11.78 4.29
CA SER A 53 0.09 12.61 3.26
C SER A 53 -0.96 13.12 2.27
N ARG A 54 -1.01 14.44 2.08
CA ARG A 54 -1.86 15.12 1.09
C ARG A 54 -1.60 14.70 -0.37
N SER A 55 -0.65 13.80 -0.63
CA SER A 55 -0.03 13.58 -1.93
C SER A 55 -0.02 12.14 -2.45
N VAL A 56 -0.70 11.18 -1.83
CA VAL A 56 -0.58 9.77 -2.26
C VAL A 56 -1.81 9.30 -3.03
N ALA A 57 -1.53 8.82 -4.25
CA ALA A 57 -2.47 8.27 -5.20
C ALA A 57 -3.24 7.06 -4.64
N CYS A 58 -4.45 6.84 -5.17
CA CYS A 58 -5.33 5.77 -4.73
C CYS A 58 -4.76 4.39 -5.13
N PRO A 59 -4.71 3.41 -4.22
CA PRO A 59 -4.18 2.09 -4.52
C PRO A 59 -5.17 1.27 -5.36
N PHE A 60 -4.66 0.69 -6.44
CA PHE A 60 -5.36 -0.23 -7.33
C PHE A 60 -4.74 -1.63 -7.21
N LEU A 61 -5.45 -2.52 -6.52
CA LEU A 61 -5.00 -3.85 -6.15
C LEU A 61 -5.37 -4.84 -7.26
N ILE A 62 -4.37 -5.43 -7.91
CA ILE A 62 -4.55 -6.59 -8.80
C ILE A 62 -4.42 -7.83 -7.94
N ASP A 63 -5.54 -8.41 -7.50
CA ASP A 63 -5.57 -9.53 -6.55
C ASP A 63 -6.49 -10.66 -7.04
N PRO A 64 -6.01 -11.50 -7.98
CA PRO A 64 -6.78 -12.64 -8.50
C PRO A 64 -7.19 -13.65 -7.43
N SER A 65 -6.45 -13.71 -6.32
CA SER A 65 -6.70 -14.63 -5.21
C SER A 65 -7.63 -14.05 -4.14
N SER A 66 -7.93 -12.76 -4.20
CA SER A 66 -8.67 -11.99 -3.19
C SER A 66 -8.06 -12.03 -1.77
N ARG A 67 -6.83 -12.51 -1.61
CA ARG A 67 -6.15 -12.63 -0.31
C ARG A 67 -5.84 -11.26 0.28
N ALA A 68 -5.27 -10.36 -0.52
CA ALA A 68 -4.95 -9.02 -0.08
C ALA A 68 -6.22 -8.24 0.27
N THR A 69 -7.27 -8.39 -0.53
CA THR A 69 -8.55 -7.72 -0.28
C THR A 69 -9.23 -8.23 1.00
N GLU A 70 -9.20 -9.54 1.25
CA GLU A 70 -9.76 -10.12 2.48
C GLU A 70 -8.96 -9.71 3.74
N TRP A 71 -7.65 -9.54 3.59
CA TRP A 71 -6.82 -8.98 4.66
C TRP A 71 -7.23 -7.57 5.04
N LEU A 72 -7.38 -6.71 4.03
CA LEU A 72 -7.83 -5.33 4.23
C LEU A 72 -9.18 -5.30 4.88
N ARG A 73 -10.09 -6.18 4.44
CA ARG A 73 -11.39 -6.33 5.09
C ARG A 73 -11.27 -6.67 6.56
N THR A 74 -10.32 -7.53 6.94
CA THR A 74 -10.12 -7.92 8.33
C THR A 74 -9.46 -6.83 9.18
N HIS A 75 -8.48 -6.11 8.63
CA HIS A 75 -7.68 -5.13 9.38
C HIS A 75 -8.30 -3.73 9.41
N LEU A 76 -9.17 -3.41 8.45
CA LEU A 76 -9.88 -2.12 8.38
C LEU A 76 -11.30 -2.18 8.95
N LYS A 77 -11.76 -3.29 9.54
CA LYS A 77 -13.13 -3.40 10.10
C LYS A 77 -13.47 -2.28 11.08
N GLN A 78 -12.49 -1.84 11.87
CA GLN A 78 -12.67 -0.78 12.86
C GLN A 78 -12.85 0.62 12.25
N HIS A 79 -12.60 0.79 10.94
CA HIS A 79 -12.57 2.08 10.25
C HIS A 79 -13.82 2.31 9.37
N ARG A 80 -14.98 1.82 9.80
CA ARG A 80 -16.28 1.92 9.06
C ARG A 80 -16.11 1.48 7.60
N LEU A 81 -15.58 0.27 7.42
CA LEU A 81 -15.32 -0.30 6.11
C LEU A 81 -16.63 -0.67 5.41
N GLU A 82 -16.74 -0.28 4.15
CA GLU A 82 -17.79 -0.71 3.22
C GLU A 82 -17.13 -1.30 1.97
N VAL A 83 -17.72 -2.36 1.44
CA VAL A 83 -17.23 -3.05 0.24
C VAL A 83 -18.37 -3.10 -0.75
N ILE A 84 -18.14 -2.59 -1.96
CA ILE A 84 -19.13 -2.52 -3.04
C ILE A 84 -18.55 -3.08 -4.33
N ASN A 85 -19.41 -3.52 -5.23
CA ASN A 85 -19.03 -3.90 -6.58
C ASN A 85 -19.29 -2.73 -7.54
N GLN A 86 -18.40 -2.49 -8.51
CA GLN A 86 -18.61 -1.49 -9.56
C GLN A 86 -19.91 -1.75 -10.36
N GLN A 87 -20.29 -3.02 -10.52
CA GLN A 87 -21.48 -3.43 -11.28
C GLN A 87 -22.80 -3.33 -10.47
N ASP A 88 -22.74 -2.95 -9.19
CA ASP A 88 -23.95 -2.82 -8.37
C ASP A 88 -24.80 -1.64 -8.86
N PRO A 89 -26.13 -1.79 -9.01
CA PRO A 89 -27.00 -0.70 -9.46
C PRO A 89 -27.01 0.49 -8.49
N ASN A 90 -26.65 0.25 -7.23
CA ASN A 90 -26.56 1.27 -6.19
C ASN A 90 -25.13 1.84 -6.03
N PHE A 91 -24.19 1.48 -6.91
CA PHE A 91 -22.77 1.86 -6.83
C PHE A 91 -22.57 3.36 -6.58
N ILE A 92 -23.21 4.21 -7.38
CA ILE A 92 -23.10 5.67 -7.28
C ILE A 92 -23.63 6.17 -5.94
N THR A 93 -24.79 5.67 -5.50
CA THR A 93 -25.38 6.07 -4.22
C THR A 93 -24.50 5.65 -3.03
N SER A 94 -23.97 4.43 -3.04
CA SER A 94 -23.03 3.98 -2.01
C SER A 94 -21.75 4.78 -2.00
N LEU A 95 -21.21 5.14 -3.17
CA LEU A 95 -20.04 6.01 -3.30
C LEU A 95 -20.29 7.39 -2.71
N GLU A 96 -21.40 8.05 -3.09
CA GLU A 96 -21.80 9.37 -2.57
C GLU A 96 -21.89 9.35 -1.03
N LEU A 97 -22.54 8.33 -0.46
CA LEU A 97 -22.70 8.19 0.98
C LEU A 97 -21.36 7.91 1.68
N ALA A 98 -20.50 7.08 1.09
CA ALA A 98 -19.19 6.78 1.65
C ALA A 98 -18.31 8.03 1.73
N VAL A 99 -18.31 8.86 0.68
CA VAL A 99 -17.60 10.15 0.64
C VAL A 99 -18.14 11.10 1.70
N ARG A 100 -19.47 11.25 1.77
CA ARG A 100 -20.13 12.17 2.71
C ARG A 100 -19.86 11.82 4.18
N PHE A 101 -19.84 10.53 4.51
CA PHE A 101 -19.70 10.05 5.89
C PHE A 101 -18.27 9.65 6.27
N GLY A 102 -17.28 9.84 5.39
CA GLY A 102 -15.88 9.51 5.70
C GLY A 102 -15.66 8.02 5.95
N LYS A 103 -16.33 7.16 5.17
CA LYS A 103 -16.16 5.71 5.26
C LYS A 103 -14.86 5.28 4.57
N THR A 104 -14.37 4.11 4.95
CA THR A 104 -13.35 3.43 4.15
C THR A 104 -14.07 2.58 3.11
N LEU A 105 -13.84 2.82 1.82
CA LEU A 105 -14.53 2.14 0.73
C LEU A 105 -13.55 1.25 -0.06
N ILE A 106 -13.90 -0.02 -0.25
CA ILE A 106 -13.25 -0.91 -1.21
C ILE A 106 -14.22 -1.13 -2.37
N ILE A 107 -13.83 -0.74 -3.58
CA ILE A 107 -14.56 -1.07 -4.81
C ILE A 107 -13.92 -2.31 -5.42
N GLN A 108 -14.71 -3.37 -5.57
CA GLN A 108 -14.29 -4.66 -6.11
C GLN A 108 -14.76 -4.87 -7.54
N GLU A 109 -14.19 -5.89 -8.18
CA GLU A 109 -14.50 -6.30 -9.55
C GLU A 109 -14.34 -5.15 -10.55
N MET A 110 -13.29 -4.35 -10.35
CA MET A 110 -12.95 -3.27 -11.27
C MET A 110 -12.51 -3.84 -12.63
N ASP A 111 -13.32 -3.66 -13.66
CA ASP A 111 -12.95 -3.95 -15.05
C ASP A 111 -12.17 -2.79 -15.70
N GLY A 112 -12.26 -1.60 -15.10
CA GLY A 112 -11.59 -0.37 -15.51
C GLY A 112 -12.04 0.79 -14.61
N VAL A 113 -11.30 1.90 -14.61
CA VAL A 113 -11.63 3.06 -13.77
C VAL A 113 -12.74 3.89 -14.42
N GLU A 114 -13.93 3.91 -13.80
CA GLU A 114 -15.06 4.71 -14.25
C GLU A 114 -14.76 6.23 -14.24
N PRO A 115 -15.23 6.99 -15.24
CA PRO A 115 -15.12 8.46 -15.29
C PRO A 115 -15.56 9.17 -14.00
N VAL A 116 -16.59 8.62 -13.33
CA VAL A 116 -17.15 9.20 -12.09
C VAL A 116 -16.18 9.17 -10.90
N LEU A 117 -15.15 8.32 -10.95
CA LEU A 117 -14.15 8.21 -9.88
C LEU A 117 -13.02 9.23 -10.00
N TYR A 118 -12.77 9.78 -11.20
CA TYR A 118 -11.62 10.68 -11.42
C TYR A 118 -11.59 11.91 -10.50
N PRO A 119 -12.71 12.61 -10.23
CA PRO A 119 -12.69 13.73 -9.28
C PRO A 119 -12.20 13.32 -7.88
N LEU A 120 -12.50 12.09 -7.44
CA LEU A 120 -12.01 11.54 -6.17
C LEU A 120 -10.54 11.14 -6.25
N LEU A 121 -10.12 10.50 -7.34
CA LEU A 121 -8.75 10.03 -7.55
C LEU A 121 -7.75 11.18 -7.70
N ARG A 122 -8.14 12.24 -8.44
CA ARG A 122 -7.37 13.47 -8.61
C ARG A 122 -7.45 14.41 -7.41
N ARG A 123 -8.43 14.19 -6.52
CA ARG A 123 -8.80 15.09 -5.43
C ARG A 123 -9.16 16.49 -5.93
N ASP A 124 -10.05 16.55 -6.91
CA ASP A 124 -10.62 17.77 -7.48
C ASP A 124 -11.62 18.40 -6.48
N LEU A 125 -11.11 18.81 -5.31
CA LEU A 125 -11.90 19.36 -4.22
C LEU A 125 -12.09 20.87 -4.38
N ILE A 126 -13.32 21.32 -4.17
CA ILE A 126 -13.69 22.74 -4.18
C ILE A 126 -13.97 23.17 -2.74
N THR A 127 -13.35 24.27 -2.31
CA THR A 127 -13.64 24.86 -1.01
C THR A 127 -14.95 25.65 -1.09
N GLN A 128 -15.94 25.27 -0.28
CA GLN A 128 -17.19 26.01 -0.10
C GLN A 128 -17.34 26.42 1.37
N GLY A 129 -16.97 27.67 1.67
CA GLY A 129 -16.91 28.16 3.05
C GLY A 129 -15.88 27.34 3.86
N PRO A 130 -16.27 26.75 5.02
CA PRO A 130 -15.37 25.93 5.83
C PRO A 130 -15.31 24.45 5.41
N ARG A 131 -16.01 24.04 4.34
CA ARG A 131 -16.14 22.65 3.91
C ARG A 131 -15.46 22.42 2.56
N TYR A 132 -15.01 21.20 2.33
CA TYR A 132 -14.64 20.73 1.00
C TYR A 132 -15.83 20.02 0.35
N VAL A 133 -16.00 20.22 -0.94
CA VAL A 133 -16.97 19.49 -1.75
C VAL A 133 -16.29 18.90 -2.97
N VAL A 134 -16.86 17.84 -3.52
CA VAL A 134 -16.41 17.20 -4.75
C VAL A 134 -17.59 16.94 -5.67
N GLN A 135 -17.40 17.10 -6.98
CA GLN A 135 -18.42 16.76 -7.96
C GLN A 135 -18.34 15.28 -8.33
N ILE A 136 -19.44 14.56 -8.16
CA ILE A 136 -19.59 13.14 -8.51
C ILE A 136 -20.80 13.03 -9.44
N GLY A 137 -20.54 12.80 -10.73
CA GLY A 137 -21.57 12.91 -11.77
C GLY A 137 -22.18 14.31 -11.80
N ASP A 138 -23.48 14.39 -11.64
CA ASP A 138 -24.23 15.66 -11.65
C ASP A 138 -24.43 16.27 -10.25
N LYS A 139 -23.90 15.63 -9.20
CA LYS A 139 -24.10 16.08 -7.81
C LYS A 139 -22.82 16.63 -7.20
N VAL A 140 -23.00 17.66 -6.37
CA VAL A 140 -21.95 18.19 -5.51
C VAL A 140 -22.13 17.60 -4.11
N ILE A 141 -21.11 16.88 -3.63
CA ILE A 141 -21.15 16.12 -2.39
C ILE A 141 -20.15 16.72 -1.39
N ASP A 142 -20.57 16.89 -0.13
CA ASP A 142 -19.66 17.24 0.98
C ASP A 142 -18.56 16.17 1.10
N TYR A 143 -17.30 16.58 0.99
CA TYR A 143 -16.14 15.70 1.09
C TYR A 143 -15.66 15.62 2.54
N ASN A 144 -15.60 14.40 3.08
CA ASN A 144 -15.04 14.15 4.40
C ASN A 144 -13.56 13.75 4.28
N GLU A 145 -12.67 14.45 4.98
CA GLU A 145 -11.22 14.18 4.96
C GLU A 145 -10.84 12.78 5.51
N GLU A 146 -11.71 12.14 6.28
CA GLU A 146 -11.52 10.77 6.78
C GLU A 146 -11.81 9.71 5.71
N PHE A 147 -12.40 10.09 4.57
CA PHE A 147 -12.71 9.17 3.48
C PHE A 147 -11.44 8.51 2.92
N ARG A 148 -11.52 7.20 2.71
CA ARG A 148 -10.42 6.40 2.13
C ARG A 148 -10.97 5.48 1.04
N LEU A 149 -10.26 5.39 -0.07
CA LEU A 149 -10.68 4.61 -1.24
C LEU A 149 -9.61 3.58 -1.61
N PHE A 150 -10.05 2.35 -1.84
CA PHE A 150 -9.26 1.25 -2.39
C PHE A 150 -9.98 0.68 -3.60
N LEU A 151 -9.23 0.46 -4.68
CA LEU A 151 -9.74 -0.19 -5.89
C LEU A 151 -9.16 -1.60 -5.95
N ALA A 152 -9.97 -2.60 -6.31
CA ALA A 152 -9.52 -3.99 -6.40
C ALA A 152 -10.11 -4.69 -7.61
N THR A 153 -9.29 -5.50 -8.28
CA THR A 153 -9.70 -6.35 -9.38
C THR A 153 -9.16 -7.76 -9.21
N ARG A 154 -9.95 -8.76 -9.64
CA ARG A 154 -9.48 -10.16 -9.76
C ARG A 154 -8.89 -10.46 -11.13
N ASN A 155 -9.04 -9.55 -12.10
CA ASN A 155 -8.43 -9.69 -13.40
C ASN A 155 -6.90 -9.49 -13.26
N PRO A 156 -6.06 -10.50 -13.57
CA PRO A 156 -4.60 -10.39 -13.45
C PRO A 156 -3.98 -9.42 -14.46
N SER A 157 -4.70 -9.08 -15.53
CA SER A 157 -4.27 -8.18 -16.59
C SER A 157 -5.38 -7.15 -16.89
N PRO A 158 -5.66 -6.23 -15.96
CA PRO A 158 -6.67 -5.20 -16.16
C PRO A 158 -6.17 -4.17 -17.17
N PHE A 159 -7.08 -3.63 -17.98
CA PHE A 159 -6.76 -2.50 -18.84
C PHE A 159 -6.83 -1.21 -18.04
N ILE A 160 -5.68 -0.57 -17.82
CA ILE A 160 -5.58 0.70 -17.12
C ILE A 160 -5.22 1.78 -18.14
N PRO A 161 -6.13 2.71 -18.46
CA PRO A 161 -5.82 3.79 -19.39
C PRO A 161 -4.75 4.73 -18.81
N PRO A 162 -3.94 5.41 -19.64
CA PRO A 162 -2.86 6.29 -19.17
C PRO A 162 -3.32 7.38 -18.19
N ASP A 163 -4.53 7.91 -18.38
CA ASP A 163 -5.14 8.90 -17.47
C ASP A 163 -5.32 8.30 -16.07
N ALA A 164 -5.94 7.11 -15.96
CA ALA A 164 -6.06 6.40 -14.70
C ALA A 164 -4.70 6.05 -14.08
N ALA A 165 -3.74 5.58 -14.89
CA ALA A 165 -2.39 5.22 -14.43
C ALA A 165 -1.60 6.39 -13.82
N SER A 166 -2.00 7.64 -14.12
CA SER A 166 -1.39 8.84 -13.55
C SER A 166 -1.92 9.20 -12.15
N VAL A 167 -3.11 8.70 -11.79
CA VAL A 167 -3.82 9.06 -10.55
C VAL A 167 -3.99 7.89 -9.57
N ILE A 168 -3.62 6.68 -9.98
CA ILE A 168 -3.64 5.48 -9.15
C ILE A 168 -2.23 4.91 -8.93
N THR A 169 -2.06 4.13 -7.86
CA THR A 169 -0.87 3.32 -7.61
C THR A 169 -1.22 1.85 -7.79
N GLU A 170 -0.69 1.22 -8.83
CA GLU A 170 -0.89 -0.20 -9.07
C GLU A 170 -0.10 -1.06 -8.07
N VAL A 171 -0.78 -2.02 -7.44
CA VAL A 171 -0.17 -3.02 -6.55
C VAL A 171 -0.59 -4.41 -6.99
N ASN A 172 0.39 -5.20 -7.47
CA ASN A 172 0.11 -6.50 -8.07
C ASN A 172 0.34 -7.66 -7.09
N PHE A 173 -0.71 -8.39 -6.77
CA PHE A 173 -0.73 -9.58 -5.90
C PHE A 173 -0.92 -10.88 -6.70
N THR A 174 -0.72 -10.86 -8.02
CA THR A 174 -0.75 -12.07 -8.85
C THR A 174 0.28 -13.06 -8.36
N THR A 175 -0.14 -14.30 -8.11
CA THR A 175 0.76 -15.34 -7.61
C THR A 175 1.69 -15.78 -8.74
N THR A 176 3.00 -15.62 -8.52
CA THR A 176 4.02 -16.08 -9.44
C THR A 176 4.38 -17.54 -9.18
N ARG A 177 4.92 -18.24 -10.19
CA ARG A 177 5.39 -19.64 -10.04
C ARG A 177 6.43 -19.78 -8.92
N ALA A 178 7.32 -18.81 -8.80
CA ALA A 178 8.31 -18.76 -7.73
C ALA A 178 7.65 -18.55 -6.36
N GLY A 179 6.70 -17.61 -6.26
CA GLY A 179 5.94 -17.37 -5.03
C GLY A 179 5.13 -18.60 -4.59
N LEU A 180 4.49 -19.31 -5.52
CA LEU A 180 3.77 -20.55 -5.22
C LEU A 180 4.71 -21.65 -4.73
N ARG A 181 5.87 -21.84 -5.39
CA ARG A 181 6.90 -22.79 -4.93
C ARG A 181 7.39 -22.46 -3.53
N GLY A 182 7.61 -21.17 -3.24
CA GLY A 182 7.98 -20.70 -1.91
C GLY A 182 6.91 -21.05 -0.86
N GLN A 183 5.63 -20.79 -1.18
CA GLN A 183 4.51 -21.14 -0.30
C GLN A 183 4.42 -22.64 -0.03
N LEU A 184 4.53 -23.47 -1.06
CA LEU A 184 4.50 -24.93 -0.91
C LEU A 184 5.69 -25.43 -0.09
N LEU A 185 6.89 -24.91 -0.36
CA LEU A 185 8.08 -25.25 0.42
C LEU A 185 7.92 -24.88 1.89
N ALA A 186 7.35 -23.71 2.19
CA ALA A 186 7.07 -23.27 3.55
C ALA A 186 6.17 -24.27 4.28
N LEU A 187 5.08 -24.71 3.64
CA LEU A 187 4.14 -25.67 4.20
C LEU A 187 4.80 -27.04 4.43
N THR A 188 5.64 -27.49 3.49
CA THR A 188 6.41 -28.73 3.64
C THR A 188 7.38 -28.64 4.82
N ILE A 189 8.14 -27.56 4.94
CA ILE A 189 9.08 -27.38 6.07
C ILE A 189 8.32 -27.30 7.39
N GLN A 190 7.17 -26.62 7.43
CA GLN A 190 6.36 -26.52 8.64
C GLN A 190 5.90 -27.90 9.14
N GLN A 191 5.56 -28.80 8.21
CA GLN A 191 5.12 -30.16 8.53
C GLN A 191 6.29 -31.09 8.85
N GLU A 192 7.39 -31.02 8.09
CA GLU A 192 8.51 -31.94 8.21
C GLU A 192 9.51 -31.54 9.29
N LYS A 193 9.71 -30.23 9.51
CA LYS A 193 10.73 -29.65 10.40
C LYS A 193 10.21 -28.37 11.09
N PRO A 194 9.20 -28.49 11.98
CA PRO A 194 8.57 -27.34 12.65
C PRO A 194 9.55 -26.50 13.48
N GLU A 195 10.63 -27.09 13.97
CA GLU A 195 11.70 -26.41 14.69
C GLU A 195 12.40 -25.34 13.83
N LEU A 196 12.57 -25.59 12.53
CA LEU A 196 13.19 -24.63 11.60
C LEU A 196 12.27 -23.43 11.35
N GLU A 197 10.95 -23.64 11.23
CA GLU A 197 10.00 -22.53 11.10
C GLU A 197 9.93 -21.70 12.39
N THR A 198 10.04 -22.35 13.56
CA THR A 198 10.12 -21.64 14.85
C THR A 198 11.38 -20.79 14.93
N GLN A 199 12.53 -21.33 14.53
CA GLN A 199 13.80 -20.61 14.51
C GLN A 199 13.77 -19.44 13.52
N LYS A 200 13.25 -19.65 12.31
CA LYS A 200 13.06 -18.61 11.30
C LYS A 200 12.18 -17.48 11.82
N THR A 201 11.04 -17.81 12.43
CA THR A 201 10.13 -16.81 13.01
C THR A 201 10.83 -15.99 14.09
N ARG A 202 11.61 -16.63 14.96
CA ARG A 202 12.40 -15.96 16.00
C ARG A 202 13.48 -15.04 15.42
N LEU A 203 14.17 -15.47 14.37
CA LEU A 203 15.18 -14.66 13.69
C LEU A 203 14.55 -13.44 12.98
N LEU A 204 13.38 -13.60 12.36
CA LEU A 204 12.66 -12.50 11.74
C LEU A 204 12.22 -11.44 12.77
N GLN A 205 11.71 -11.87 13.93
CA GLN A 205 11.40 -10.96 15.03
C GLN A 205 12.65 -10.20 15.51
N GLN A 206 13.77 -10.92 15.70
CA GLN A 206 15.04 -10.29 16.10
C GLN A 206 15.61 -9.34 15.04
N GLU A 207 15.31 -9.56 13.76
CA GLU A 207 15.68 -8.67 12.67
C GLU A 207 14.81 -7.39 12.71
N GLU A 208 13.51 -7.55 12.92
CA GLU A 208 12.55 -6.45 13.06
C GLU A 208 12.90 -5.54 14.24
N ASP A 209 13.15 -6.13 15.41
CA ASP A 209 13.56 -5.39 16.61
C ASP A 209 14.82 -4.56 16.36
N LYS A 210 15.80 -5.12 15.64
CA LYS A 210 17.03 -4.40 15.30
C LYS A 210 16.78 -3.26 14.31
N LYS A 211 15.90 -3.45 13.32
CA LYS A 211 15.54 -2.37 12.38
C LYS A 211 14.84 -1.22 13.10
N ILE A 212 13.96 -1.52 14.05
CA ILE A 212 13.31 -0.50 14.88
C ILE A 212 14.35 0.25 15.72
N GLN A 213 15.25 -0.48 16.39
CA GLN A 213 16.33 0.14 17.18
C GLN A 213 17.22 1.05 16.33
N LEU A 214 17.58 0.62 15.11
CA LEU A 214 18.35 1.45 14.18
C LEU A 214 17.61 2.73 13.82
N ALA A 215 16.32 2.66 13.45
CA ALA A 215 15.53 3.84 13.12
C ALA A 215 15.41 4.81 14.31
N THR A 216 15.23 4.30 15.53
CA THR A 216 15.17 5.12 16.76
C THR A 216 16.51 5.78 17.06
N LEU A 217 17.63 5.06 16.86
CA LEU A 217 18.96 5.62 17.02
C LEU A 217 19.22 6.74 15.99
N GLU A 218 18.87 6.52 14.72
CA GLU A 218 18.97 7.53 13.67
C GLU A 218 18.16 8.79 14.01
N GLU A 219 16.92 8.63 14.50
CA GLU A 219 16.07 9.73 14.93
C GLU A 219 16.67 10.50 16.13
N SER A 220 17.18 9.78 17.14
CA SER A 220 17.84 10.42 18.29
C SER A 220 19.10 11.21 17.91
N LEU A 221 19.89 10.71 16.94
CA LEU A 221 21.06 11.42 16.43
C LEU A 221 20.65 12.72 15.70
N LEU A 222 19.57 12.67 14.91
CA LEU A 222 19.02 13.84 14.23
C LEU A 222 18.50 14.89 15.24
N GLU A 223 17.85 14.45 16.33
CA GLU A 223 17.41 15.36 17.39
C GLU A 223 18.59 16.06 18.10
N VAL A 224 19.66 15.32 18.42
CA VAL A 224 20.84 15.89 19.07
C VAL A 224 21.57 16.88 18.15
N HIS A 225 21.69 16.58 16.86
CA HIS A 225 22.31 17.50 15.90
C HIS A 225 21.50 18.79 15.70
N THR A 226 20.17 18.72 15.70
CA THR A 226 19.33 19.93 15.60
C THR A 226 19.36 20.80 16.86
N HIS A 227 19.45 20.20 18.05
CA HIS A 227 19.58 20.93 19.32
C HIS A 227 20.97 21.55 19.51
N THR A 228 22.04 20.88 19.07
CA THR A 228 23.41 21.43 19.13
C THR A 228 23.60 22.57 18.13
N HIS A 229 23.00 22.50 16.93
CA HIS A 229 23.04 23.62 15.98
C HIS A 229 22.24 24.83 16.46
N THR A 230 21.05 24.67 17.05
CA THR A 230 20.28 25.82 17.59
C THR A 230 21.01 26.52 18.75
N HIS A 231 21.64 25.76 19.66
CA HIS A 231 22.48 26.34 20.72
C HIS A 231 23.74 27.05 20.18
N THR A 232 24.36 26.54 19.11
CA THR A 232 25.54 27.16 18.50
C THR A 232 25.20 28.47 17.79
N TYR A 233 24.06 28.55 17.10
CA TYR A 233 23.58 29.80 16.47
C TYR A 233 23.17 30.88 17.48
N ILE A 234 22.52 30.50 18.60
CA ILE A 234 22.14 31.44 19.66
C ILE A 234 23.39 32.00 20.36
N HIS A 235 24.46 31.22 20.48
CA HIS A 235 25.71 31.66 21.11
C HIS A 235 26.59 32.53 20.19
N CYS A 236 26.43 32.41 18.86
CA CYS A 236 27.15 33.23 17.88
C CYS A 236 26.49 34.61 17.64
N SER A 237 25.17 34.73 17.82
CA SER A 237 24.45 36.01 17.64
C SER A 237 24.46 36.95 18.87
N LYS A 238 25.14 36.58 19.96
CA LYS A 238 25.29 37.37 21.19
C LYS A 238 26.71 37.91 21.44
N LYS A 239 27.57 37.93 20.42
CA LYS A 239 28.87 38.61 20.43
C LYS A 239 28.92 39.69 19.38
#